data_AF-A0A245ZMC8-F1
#
_entry.id   AF-A0A245ZMC8-F1
#
_cell.length_a   1.000
_cell.length_b   1.000
_cell.length_c   1.000
_cell.angle_alpha   90.00
_cell.angle_beta   90.00
_cell.angle_gamma   90.00
#
_symmetry.space_group_name_H-M   'P 1'
#
loop_
_entity.id
_entity.type
_entity.pdbx_description
1 polymer ?
#
loop_
_entity_poly.entity_id
_entity_poly.type
_entity_poly.pdbx_seq_one_letter_code
_entity_poly.pdbx_strand_id
1 'polypeptide(L)' 'MSRALNIDAAQDHVIAACAKRNVPISAIETLHSGGTRVVMNNITDTGIIAKLYGRKVITGAVKRTPTRLIHG' A
#
# COMPACT_ATOMS: atom_id res chain seq x y z
N MET A 1 -3.85 0.23 13.80
CA MET A 1 -3.11 0.02 12.53
C MET A 1 -4.14 -0.29 11.45
N SER A 2 -4.06 0.39 10.29
CA SER A 2 -5.00 0.19 9.17
C SER A 2 -4.55 -0.98 8.29
N ARG A 3 -5.45 -1.53 7.46
CA ARG A 3 -5.13 -2.52 6.40
C ARG A 3 -4.40 -1.93 5.20
N ALA A 4 -4.30 -0.59 5.13
CA ALA A 4 -3.66 0.11 4.04
C ALA A 4 -2.24 0.57 4.43
N LEU A 5 -1.29 0.35 3.52
CA LEU A 5 0.06 0.89 3.58
C LEU A 5 0.32 1.77 2.37
N ASN A 6 1.07 2.84 2.60
CA ASN A 6 1.68 3.63 1.55
C ASN A 6 3.17 3.31 1.58
N ILE A 7 3.76 2.94 0.45
CA ILE A 7 5.11 2.41 0.37
C ILE A 7 5.88 3.22 -0.68
N ASP A 8 7.05 3.72 -0.30
CA ASP A 8 8.01 4.33 -1.20
C ASP A 8 8.73 3.24 -2.03
N ALA A 9 7.98 2.66 -2.95
CA ALA A 9 8.44 1.69 -3.93
C ALA A 9 7.50 1.68 -5.15
N ALA A 10 8.03 1.26 -6.29
CA ALA A 10 7.25 1.02 -7.49
C ALA A 10 6.23 -0.11 -7.29
N GLN A 11 5.10 -0.01 -8.00
CA GLN A 11 3.97 -0.93 -7.85
C GLN A 11 4.37 -2.39 -8.11
N ASP A 12 5.13 -2.66 -9.17
CA ASP A 12 5.56 -4.02 -9.53
C ASP A 12 6.44 -4.64 -8.44
N HIS A 13 7.29 -3.83 -7.82
CA HIS A 13 8.12 -4.29 -6.71
C HIS A 13 7.28 -4.64 -5.48
N VAL A 14 6.22 -3.87 -5.19
CA VAL A 14 5.27 -4.19 -4.11
C VAL A 14 4.50 -5.47 -4.41
N ILE A 15 4.03 -5.65 -5.64
CA ILE A 15 3.35 -6.88 -6.07
C ILE A 15 4.26 -8.09 -5.90
N ALA A 16 5.49 -8.03 -6.42
CA ALA A 16 6.46 -9.12 -6.32
C ALA A 16 6.80 -9.45 -4.86
N ALA A 17 6.95 -8.45 -4.00
CA ALA A 17 7.22 -8.66 -2.58
C ALA A 17 6.05 -9.34 -1.86
N CYS A 18 4.80 -8.96 -2.16
CA CYS A 18 3.61 -9.59 -1.59
C CYS A 18 3.46 -11.04 -2.09
N ALA A 19 3.65 -11.26 -3.40
CA ALA A 19 3.59 -12.59 -4.01
C ALA A 19 4.64 -13.54 -3.42
N LYS A 20 5.89 -13.08 -3.24
CA LYS A 20 6.98 -13.86 -2.63
C LYS A 20 6.66 -14.35 -1.21
N ARG A 21 5.69 -13.72 -0.54
CA ARG A 21 5.32 -14.00 0.86
C ARG A 21 3.92 -14.58 1.00
N ASN A 22 3.26 -14.88 -0.12
CA ASN A 22 1.87 -15.33 -0.15
C ASN A 22 0.92 -14.38 0.59
N VAL A 23 1.17 -13.07 0.51
CA VAL A 23 0.31 -12.04 1.10
C VAL A 23 -0.71 -11.56 0.06
N PRO A 24 -2.01 -11.84 0.24
CA PRO A 24 -3.04 -11.43 -0.72
C PRO A 24 -3.34 -9.93 -0.62
N ILE A 25 -3.39 -9.29 -1.78
CA ILE A 25 -3.69 -7.86 -1.94
C ILE A 25 -5.18 -7.70 -2.25
N SER A 26 -5.84 -6.80 -1.53
CA SER A 26 -7.23 -6.40 -1.78
C SER A 26 -7.33 -5.29 -2.83
N ALA A 27 -6.40 -4.34 -2.81
CA ALA A 27 -6.33 -3.24 -3.77
C ALA A 27 -4.91 -2.69 -3.83
N ILE A 28 -4.51 -2.20 -5.00
CA ILE A 28 -3.21 -1.56 -5.19
C ILE A 28 -3.34 -0.41 -6.20
N GLU A 29 -2.69 0.70 -5.91
CA GLU A 29 -2.66 1.88 -6.78
C GLU A 29 -1.32 2.60 -6.66
N THR A 30 -0.83 3.14 -7.78
CA THR A 30 0.31 4.07 -7.77
C THR A 30 -0.14 5.42 -7.21
N LEU A 31 0.68 6.03 -6.35
CA LEU A 31 0.38 7.33 -5.75
C LEU A 31 0.89 8.48 -6.63
N HIS A 32 0.11 9.55 -6.75
CA HIS A 32 0.54 10.76 -7.47
C HIS A 32 1.75 11.44 -6.81
N SER A 33 1.91 11.30 -5.50
CA SER A 33 3.06 11.81 -4.76
C SER A 33 4.33 10.96 -4.93
N GLY A 34 4.28 9.90 -5.74
CA GLY A 34 5.30 8.87 -5.80
C GLY A 34 5.04 7.75 -4.79
N GLY A 35 5.49 6.55 -5.14
CA GLY A 35 5.27 5.32 -4.39
C GLY A 35 3.95 4.62 -4.73
N THR A 36 3.56 3.67 -3.89
CA THR A 36 2.43 2.77 -4.10
C THR A 36 1.59 2.67 -2.83
N ARG A 37 0.28 2.76 -2.96
CA ARG A 37 -0.64 2.36 -1.90
C ARG A 37 -1.10 0.93 -2.15
N VAL A 38 -1.02 0.12 -1.11
CA VAL A 38 -1.49 -1.26 -1.12
C VAL A 38 -2.39 -1.50 0.07
N VAL A 39 -3.50 -2.21 -0.16
CA VAL A 39 -4.47 -2.59 0.86
C VAL A 39 -4.46 -4.11 0.97
N MET A 40 -4.23 -4.63 2.17
CA MET A 40 -4.22 -6.08 2.43
C MET A 40 -5.60 -6.58 2.85
N ASN A 41 -5.78 -7.90 2.81
CA ASN A 41 -7.01 -8.53 3.29
C ASN A 41 -7.18 -8.45 4.80
N ASN A 42 -6.09 -8.45 5.57
CA ASN A 42 -6.12 -8.38 7.03
C ASN A 42 -4.93 -7.60 7.62
N ILE A 43 -5.00 -7.33 8.92
CA ILE A 43 -4.02 -6.54 9.66
C ILE A 43 -2.70 -7.30 9.92
N THR A 44 -2.77 -8.62 10.03
CA THR A 44 -1.59 -9.48 10.25
C THR A 44 -0.65 -9.40 9.05
N ASP A 45 -1.19 -9.57 7.85
CA ASP A 45 -0.47 -9.42 6.58
C ASP A 45 0.10 -8.02 6.41
N THR A 46 -0.67 -7.02 6.84
CA THR A 46 -0.22 -5.63 6.85
C THR A 46 1.02 -5.45 7.72
N GLY A 47 1.08 -6.08 8.90
CA GLY A 47 2.25 -6.06 9.78
C GLY A 47 3.49 -6.70 9.14
N ILE A 48 3.33 -7.81 8.41
CA ILE A 48 4.43 -8.50 7.71
C ILE A 48 5.05 -7.60 6.64
N ILE A 49 4.21 -6.93 5.85
CA ILE A 49 4.66 -6.03 4.78
C ILE A 49 5.21 -4.73 5.36
N ALA A 50 4.57 -4.16 6.39
CA ALA A 50 5.08 -2.97 7.07
C ALA A 50 6.48 -3.19 7.66
N LYS A 51 6.72 -4.35 8.28
CA LYS A 51 8.04 -4.72 8.83
C LYS A 51 9.12 -4.87 7.74
N LEU A 52 8.75 -5.36 6.55
CA LEU A 52 9.69 -5.46 5.43
C LEU A 52 10.10 -4.11 4.90
N TYR A 53 9.14 -3.24 4.65
CA TYR A 53 9.44 -1.95 4.06
C TYR A 53 10.01 -0.97 5.08
N GLY A 54 9.67 -1.13 6.37
CA GLY A 54 10.25 -0.37 7.47
C GLY A 54 10.20 1.13 7.21
N ARG A 55 11.36 1.75 7.02
CA ARG A 55 11.50 3.19 6.73
C ARG A 55 10.88 3.63 5.40
N LYS A 56 10.62 2.69 4.47
CA LYS A 56 9.92 2.96 3.21
C LYS A 56 8.40 3.01 3.37
N VAL A 57 7.85 2.71 4.55
CA VAL A 57 6.43 2.94 4.82
C VAL A 57 6.22 4.44 5.03
N ILE A 58 5.42 5.06 4.17
CA ILE A 58 5.11 6.48 4.21
C ILE A 58 4.06 6.72 5.31
N THR A 59 4.47 7.37 6.40
CA THR A 59 3.61 7.71 7.55
C THR A 59 2.92 9.07 7.43
N GLY A 60 3.39 9.93 6.50
CA GLY A 60 2.85 11.26 6.24
C GLY A 60 1.64 11.27 5.30
N ALA A 61 1.17 12.47 4.98
CA ALA A 61 0.09 12.67 4.02
C ALA A 61 0.50 12.19 2.62
N VAL A 62 -0.36 11.40 1.98
CA VAL A 62 -0.19 10.96 0.59
C VAL A 62 -1.32 11.49 -0.27
N LYS A 63 -1.01 11.92 -1.49
CA LYS A 63 -2.03 12.37 -2.46
C LYS A 63 -2.54 11.16 -3.23
N ARG A 64 -3.79 10.79 -2.96
CA ARG A 64 -4.49 9.69 -3.63
C ARG A 64 -5.42 10.21 -4.71
N THR A 65 -5.70 9.36 -5.68
CA THR A 65 -6.82 9.57 -6.59
C THR A 65 -8.11 9.23 -5.84
N PRO A 66 -9.09 10.16 -5.75
CA PRO A 66 -10.37 9.84 -5.15
C PRO A 66 -11.09 8.79 -6.00
N THR A 67 -11.50 7.68 -5.38
CA THR A 67 -12.27 6.62 -6.04
C THR A 67 -13.77 6.91 -6.08
N ARG A 68 -14.25 7.91 -5.34
CA ARG A 68 -15.64 8.37 -5.36
C ARG A 68 -15.68 9.78 -5.95
N LEU A 69 -16.45 9.97 -7.02
CA LEU A 69 -16.89 11.30 -7.44
C LEU A 69 -17.67 11.90 -6.27
N ILE A 70 -17.13 12.95 -5.66
CA ILE A 70 -17.88 13.79 -4.73
C ILE A 70 -18.95 14.52 -5.55
N HIS A 71 -20.19 14.05 -5.49
CA HIS A 71 -21.31 14.89 -5.91
C HIS A 71 -21.48 15.95 -4.81
N GLY A 72 -21.44 17.22 -5.22
CA GLY A 72 -21.62 18.39 -4.35
C GLY A 72 -23.02 18.49 -3.77
#